data_AF-A0A1B7NNQ6-F1
#
_entry.id   AF-A0A1B7NNQ6-F1
#
_cell.length_a   1.000
_cell.length_b   1.000
_cell.length_c   1.000
_cell.angle_alpha   90.00
_cell.angle_beta   90.00
_cell.angle_gamma   90.00
#
_symmetry.space_group_name_H-M   'P 1'
#
loop_
_entity.id
_entity.type
_entity.pdbx_description
1 polymer ?
#
loop_
_entity_poly.entity_id
_entity_poly.type
_entity_poly.pdbx_seq_one_letter_code
_entity_poly.pdbx_strand_id
1 'polypeptide(L)'
;MVFELHIWGPAFGLPSIDPQCIAMVAYFALAVPAKKKCSSGGEREQWVLVADSDPGRVPTNELPALWTGTRWISRFRNIVAYLSQYSAGEWDLDRWMGQKERADCIA
;
A
#
# COMPACT_ATOMS: atom_id res chain seq x y z
N MET A 1 8.57 11.75 4.28
CA MET A 1 7.22 11.45 4.79
C MET A 1 7.11 9.94 4.91
N VAL A 2 6.34 9.47 5.88
CA VAL A 2 6.06 8.04 6.13
C VAL A 2 4.60 7.81 5.72
N PHE A 3 4.34 6.78 4.94
CA PHE A 3 2.98 6.37 4.58
C PHE A 3 2.33 5.59 5.72
N GLU A 4 1.06 5.83 6.02
CA GLU A 4 0.33 5.03 7.01
C GLU A 4 -0.69 4.17 6.26
N LEU A 5 -0.51 2.84 6.32
CA LEU A 5 -1.42 1.89 5.71
C LEU A 5 -2.38 1.37 6.79
N HIS A 6 -3.65 1.75 6.65
CA HIS A 6 -4.73 1.34 7.52
C HIS A 6 -5.39 0.08 6.96
N ILE A 7 -5.46 -0.96 7.80
CA ILE A 7 -6.03 -2.27 7.45
C ILE A 7 -6.97 -2.76 8.54
N TRP A 8 -7.81 -3.75 8.21
CA TRP A 8 -8.52 -4.50 9.24
C TRP A 8 -7.52 -5.21 10.16
N GLY A 9 -7.88 -5.33 11.44
CA GLY A 9 -7.05 -5.99 12.43
C GLY A 9 -6.62 -7.42 12.07
N PRO A 10 -5.53 -7.91 12.69
CA PRO A 10 -4.98 -9.24 12.42
C PRO A 10 -5.95 -10.35 12.84
N ALA A 11 -6.03 -11.41 12.03
CA ALA A 11 -6.89 -12.56 12.27
C ALA A 11 -6.26 -13.83 11.68
N PHE A 12 -6.49 -14.99 12.30
CA PHE A 12 -6.03 -16.29 11.80
C PHE A 12 -4.52 -16.40 11.51
N GLY A 13 -3.68 -15.61 12.20
CA GLY A 13 -2.24 -15.55 11.95
C GLY A 13 -1.83 -14.73 10.72
N LEU A 14 -2.78 -14.05 10.08
CA LEU A 14 -2.56 -13.14 8.94
C LEU A 14 -2.60 -11.67 9.43
N PRO A 15 -1.98 -10.73 8.70
CA PRO A 15 -1.97 -9.32 9.07
C PRO A 15 -3.36 -8.69 9.09
N SER A 16 -4.32 -9.26 8.36
CA SER A 16 -5.69 -8.76 8.25
C SER A 16 -6.67 -9.89 7.97
N ILE A 17 -7.95 -9.70 8.30
CA ILE A 17 -9.05 -10.62 7.92
C ILE A 17 -9.49 -10.45 6.46
N ASP A 18 -9.29 -9.26 5.88
CA ASP A 18 -9.75 -8.92 4.54
C ASP A 18 -8.69 -9.24 3.48
N PRO A 19 -9.06 -9.89 2.36
CA PRO A 19 -8.12 -10.25 1.31
C PRO A 19 -7.46 -9.03 0.63
N GLN A 20 -8.17 -7.91 0.46
CA GLN A 20 -7.57 -6.72 -0.16
C GLN A 20 -6.53 -6.08 0.77
N CYS A 21 -6.78 -6.07 2.08
CA CYS A 21 -5.82 -5.62 3.08
C CYS A 21 -4.57 -6.49 3.09
N ILE A 22 -4.71 -7.82 3.06
CA ILE A 22 -3.57 -8.74 2.96
C ILE A 22 -2.76 -8.47 1.68
N ALA A 23 -3.45 -8.35 0.54
CA ALA A 23 -2.80 -8.02 -0.74
C ALA A 23 -2.06 -6.69 -0.68
N MET A 24 -2.62 -5.68 -0.01
CA MET A 24 -1.99 -4.37 0.15
C MET A 24 -0.73 -4.43 1.00
N VAL A 25 -0.77 -5.16 2.12
CA VAL A 25 0.42 -5.38 2.98
C VAL A 25 1.53 -6.09 2.19
N ALA A 26 1.18 -7.13 1.43
CA ALA A 26 2.13 -7.84 0.58
C ALA A 26 2.71 -6.93 -0.51
N TYR A 27 1.88 -6.10 -1.13
CA TYR A 27 2.32 -5.12 -2.13
C TYR A 27 3.33 -4.14 -1.55
N PHE A 28 3.06 -3.55 -0.38
CA PHE A 28 4.00 -2.64 0.28
C PHE A 28 5.31 -3.34 0.67
N ALA A 29 5.25 -4.58 1.15
CA ALA A 29 6.44 -5.35 1.52
C ALA A 29 7.36 -5.65 0.31
N LEU A 30 6.79 -5.81 -0.89
CA LEU A 30 7.52 -6.12 -2.11
C LEU A 30 7.94 -4.86 -2.90
N ALA A 31 7.07 -3.87 -2.98
CA ALA A 31 7.24 -2.71 -3.85
C ALA A 31 7.93 -1.52 -3.16
N VAL A 32 7.65 -1.30 -1.87
CA VAL A 32 8.10 -0.09 -1.15
C VAL A 32 9.30 -0.44 -0.27
N PRO A 33 10.48 0.19 -0.48
CA PRO A 33 11.65 -0.12 0.34
C PRO A 33 11.37 0.25 1.80
N ALA A 34 11.39 -0.75 2.69
CA ALA A 34 11.07 -0.57 4.11
C ALA A 34 11.91 0.54 4.76
N LYS A 35 13.15 0.73 4.32
CA LYS A 35 14.07 1.76 4.80
C LYS A 35 14.61 2.58 3.64
N LYS A 36 14.44 3.91 3.70
CA LYS A 36 15.14 4.85 2.83
C LYS A 36 16.45 5.25 3.49
N LYS A 37 17.58 5.06 2.80
CA LYS A 37 18.85 5.66 3.23
C LYS A 37 18.75 7.17 3.04
N CYS A 38 18.78 7.93 4.13
CA CYS A 38 18.92 9.37 4.07
C CYS A 38 20.39 9.73 3.84
N SER A 39 20.64 10.77 3.05
CA SER A 39 21.97 11.31 2.75
C SER A 39 22.75 11.73 4.01
N SER A 40 22.05 11.90 5.14
CA SER A 40 22.59 12.21 6.45
C SER A 40 22.95 10.99 7.32
N GLY A 41 23.03 9.78 6.75
CA GLY A 41 23.50 8.57 7.45
C GLY A 41 22.46 7.87 8.33
N GLY A 42 21.18 8.28 8.27
CA GLY A 42 20.07 7.64 8.99
C GLY A 42 19.19 6.78 8.08
N GLU A 43 18.66 5.68 8.62
CA GLU A 43 17.59 4.90 7.98
C GLU A 43 16.24 5.47 8.41
N ARG A 44 15.37 5.81 7.45
CA ARG A 44 14.00 6.27 7.74
C ARG A 44 12.99 5.27 7.19
N GLU A 45 12.07 4.81 8.03
CA GLU A 45 10.93 4.00 7.60
C GLU A 45 10.09 4.77 6.59
N GLN A 46 9.72 4.10 5.49
CA GLN A 46 8.91 4.73 4.44
C GLN A 46 7.42 4.54 4.63
N TRP A 47 7.02 3.52 5.38
CA TRP A 47 5.63 3.24 5.66
C TRP A 47 5.46 2.52 7.00
N VAL A 48 4.27 2.65 7.60
CA VAL A 48 3.86 2.01 8.84
C VAL A 48 2.50 1.35 8.63
N LEU A 49 2.30 0.21 9.29
CA LEU A 49 1.03 -0.50 9.29
C LEU A 49 0.21 -0.11 10.52
N VAL A 50 -1.02 0.32 10.32
CA VAL A 50 -1.97 0.66 11.37
C VAL A 50 -3.15 -0.31 11.27
N ALA A 51 -3.33 -1.12 12.32
CA ALA A 51 -4.50 -1.96 12.45
C ALA A 51 -5.65 -1.12 13.02
N ASP A 52 -6.65 -0.83 12.19
CA ASP A 52 -7.90 -0.18 12.63
C ASP A 52 -9.04 -1.20 12.60
N SER A 53 -9.82 -1.19 13.68
CA SER A 53 -11.02 -2.05 13.81
C SER A 53 -12.30 -1.32 13.40
N ASP A 54 -12.23 -0.01 13.12
CA ASP A 54 -13.37 0.82 12.78
C ASP A 54 -13.15 1.55 11.44
N PRO A 55 -13.92 1.25 10.39
CA PRO A 55 -13.78 1.90 9.09
C PRO A 55 -14.21 3.37 9.10
N GLY A 56 -14.97 3.82 10.12
CA GLY A 56 -15.44 5.19 10.26
C GLY A 56 -14.32 6.21 10.56
N ARG A 57 -13.11 5.75 10.90
CA ARG A 57 -11.91 6.58 11.02
C ARG A 57 -11.38 7.06 9.67
N VAL A 58 -11.68 6.33 8.60
CA VAL A 58 -11.26 6.69 7.24
C VAL A 58 -12.43 7.40 6.56
N PRO A 59 -12.24 8.57 5.93
CA PRO A 59 -13.35 9.30 5.31
C PRO A 59 -14.08 8.53 4.19
N THR A 60 -13.45 7.46 3.67
CA THR A 60 -14.02 6.60 2.63
C THR A 60 -14.83 5.43 3.20
N ASN A 61 -14.85 5.20 4.52
CA ASN A 61 -15.50 4.06 5.18
C ASN A 61 -15.13 2.68 4.60
N GLU A 62 -13.98 2.60 3.91
CA GLU A 62 -13.50 1.40 3.22
C GLU A 62 -12.01 1.21 3.56
N LEU A 63 -11.66 -0.01 3.98
CA LEU A 63 -10.29 -0.47 4.15
C LEU A 63 -9.98 -1.50 3.04
N PRO A 64 -8.76 -1.55 2.48
CA PRO A 64 -7.55 -0.84 2.89
C PRO A 64 -7.54 0.65 2.49
N ALA A 65 -6.93 1.48 3.34
CA ALA A 65 -6.77 2.91 3.11
C ALA A 65 -5.34 3.39 3.40
N LEU A 66 -4.82 4.26 2.54
CA LEU A 66 -3.50 4.86 2.66
C LEU A 66 -3.62 6.32 3.07
N TRP A 67 -2.98 6.68 4.17
CA TRP A 67 -2.73 8.06 4.54
C TRP A 67 -1.34 8.50 4.07
N THR A 68 -1.32 9.61 3.34
CA THR A 68 -0.10 10.16 2.72
C THR A 68 0.47 11.35 3.52
N GLY A 69 -0.11 11.67 4.67
CA GLY A 69 0.17 12.89 5.43
C GLY A 69 -0.69 14.09 5.01
N THR A 70 -1.29 14.06 3.82
CA THR A 70 -2.11 15.16 3.28
C THR A 70 -3.48 14.71 2.80
N ARG A 71 -3.58 13.48 2.29
CA ARG A 71 -4.82 12.91 1.75
C ARG A 71 -4.94 11.43 2.04
N TRP A 72 -6.20 10.99 2.07
CA TRP A 72 -6.61 9.60 2.14
C TRP A 72 -6.83 9.03 0.74
N ILE A 73 -6.35 7.81 0.52
CA ILE A 73 -6.56 7.06 -0.71
C ILE A 73 -7.05 5.67 -0.34
N SER A 74 -8.25 5.29 -0.76
CA SER A 74 -8.83 3.97 -0.49
C SER A 74 -8.85 3.10 -1.74
N ARG A 75 -9.06 1.79 -1.51
CA ARG A 75 -9.13 0.72 -2.50
C ARG A 75 -7.77 0.36 -3.11
N PHE A 76 -7.52 -0.94 -3.22
CA PHE A 76 -6.25 -1.50 -3.67
C PHE A 76 -5.70 -0.86 -4.97
N ARG A 77 -6.49 -0.86 -6.05
CA ARG A 77 -6.04 -0.35 -7.37
C ARG A 77 -5.66 1.13 -7.35
N ASN A 78 -6.40 1.95 -6.60
CA ASN A 78 -6.12 3.38 -6.50
C ASN A 78 -4.82 3.63 -5.75
N ILE A 79 -4.59 2.87 -4.67
CA ILE A 79 -3.37 3.00 -3.90
C ILE A 79 -2.16 2.56 -4.73
N VAL A 80 -2.26 1.44 -5.45
CA VAL A 80 -1.22 0.97 -6.39
C VAL A 80 -0.92 2.03 -7.47
N ALA A 81 -1.95 2.59 -8.11
CA ALA A 81 -1.79 3.64 -9.11
C ALA A 81 -1.12 4.90 -8.54
N TYR A 82 -1.46 5.27 -7.30
CA TYR A 82 -0.82 6.38 -6.61
C TYR A 82 0.66 6.12 -6.30
N LEU A 83 0.99 4.93 -5.78
CA LEU A 83 2.38 4.56 -5.47
C LEU A 83 3.25 4.53 -6.73
N SER A 84 2.71 4.03 -7.84
CA SER A 84 3.37 4.07 -9.14
C SER A 84 3.63 5.51 -9.60
N GLN A 85 2.64 6.39 -9.53
CA GLN A 85 2.83 7.81 -9.88
C GLN A 85 3.83 8.53 -8.95
N TYR A 86 3.77 8.24 -7.65
CA TYR A 86 4.65 8.86 -6.65
C TYR A 86 6.12 8.45 -6.81
N SER A 87 6.37 7.21 -7.23
CA SER A 87 7.71 6.63 -7.40
C SER A 87 8.23 6.69 -8.85
N ALA A 88 7.57 7.44 -9.75
CA ALA A 88 7.87 7.43 -11.18
C ALA A 88 7.92 6.01 -11.79
N GLY A 89 7.07 5.12 -11.27
CA GLY A 89 6.94 3.72 -11.69
C GLY A 89 7.97 2.77 -11.09
N GLU A 90 8.83 3.19 -10.16
CA GLU A 90 9.76 2.27 -9.49
C GLU A 90 9.06 1.25 -8.59
N TRP A 91 7.93 1.63 -7.98
CA TRP A 91 7.15 0.75 -7.10
C TRP A 91 6.05 -0.01 -7.85
N ASP A 92 6.04 0.01 -9.17
CA ASP A 92 5.09 -0.78 -9.95
C ASP A 92 5.61 -2.22 -10.13
N LEU A 93 5.02 -3.16 -9.38
CA LEU A 93 5.38 -4.58 -9.47
C LEU A 93 5.10 -5.18 -10.85
N ASP A 94 4.18 -4.61 -11.62
CA ASP A 94 3.79 -5.08 -12.95
C ASP A 94 4.50 -4.32 -14.08
N ARG A 95 5.54 -3.55 -13.75
CA ARG A 95 6.32 -2.75 -14.72
C ARG A 95 6.92 -3.60 -15.83
N TRP A 96 7.25 -4.85 -15.54
CA TRP A 96 7.88 -5.78 -16.48
C TRP A 96 6.87 -6.53 -17.36
N MET A 97 5.57 -6.52 -17.02
CA MET A 97 4.55 -7.24 -17.80
C MET A 97 4.27 -6.54 -19.13
N GLY A 98 4.20 -7.33 -20.19
CA GLY A 98 3.77 -6.88 -21.51
C GLY A 98 2.28 -6.56 -21.58
N GLN A 99 1.85 -5.92 -22.67
CA GLN A 99 0.46 -5.50 -22.88
C GLN A 99 -0.54 -6.67 -22.83
N LYS A 100 -0.13 -7.87 -23.29
CA LYS A 100 -0.96 -9.07 -23.26
C LYS A 100 -1.18 -9.59 -21.84
N GLU A 101 -0.10 -9.75 -21.07
CA GLU A 101 -0.15 -10.21 -19.68
C GLU A 101 -1.00 -9.26 -18.81
N ARG A 102 -0.85 -7.94 -19.03
CA ARG A 102 -1.69 -6.94 -18.35
C ARG A 102 -3.17 -7.06 -18.71
N ALA A 103 -3.49 -7.42 -19.96
CA ALA A 103 -4.88 -7.64 -20.37
C ALA A 103 -5.46 -8.91 -19.72
N ASP A 104 -4.66 -9.98 -19.63
CA ASP A 104 -5.04 -11.22 -18.95
C ASP A 104 -5.32 -10.97 -17.44
N CYS A 105 -4.61 -10.05 -16.79
CA CYS A 105 -4.86 -9.67 -15.39
C CYS A 105 -6.15 -8.85 -15.16
N ILE A 106 -6.75 -8.28 -16.22
CA ILE A 106 -7.97 -7.44 -16.13
C ILE A 106 -9.23 -8.22 -16.54
N ALA A 107 -9.07 -9.33 -17.28
CA ALA A 107 -10.15 -10.16 -17.83
C ALA A 107 -10.92 -10.92 -16.74
#